data_AF-A0A1V3J740-F1
#
_entry.id   AF-A0A1V3J740-F1
#
_cell.length_a   1.000
_cell.length_b   1.000
_cell.length_c   1.000
_cell.angle_alpha   90.00
_cell.angle_beta   90.00
_cell.angle_gamma   90.00
#
_symmetry.space_group_name_H-M   'P 1'
#
loop_
_entity.id
_entity.type
_entity.pdbx_description
1 polymer ?
#
loop_
_entity_poly.entity_id
_entity_poly.type
_entity_poly.pdbx_seq_one_letter_code
_entity_poly.pdbx_strand_id
1 'polypeptide(L)'
;MKAYVESNRDDFSYRNVERVEIEEVGNNTDPNLDRSPQIEETPKTQQETQGAIKGKYKGKLSLNPLAFAYAQITRQFRLISESNKRCFELYPDDFHHKLKMRSEMADLVERLKAGGKLFNALAKSQGANLTKDNAGTLKDFNQANGYLIYKFNEVIEQIDRLNIERVENEKLQGVSNE
;
A
#
# COMPACT_ATOMS: atom_id res chain seq x y z
N MET A 1 33.14 -15.95 19.54
CA MET A 1 32.30 -16.44 18.43
C MET A 1 32.05 -15.28 17.47
N LYS A 2 32.44 -15.41 16.20
CA LYS A 2 32.13 -14.42 15.15
C LYS A 2 30.81 -14.84 14.50
N ALA A 3 29.79 -14.00 14.54
CA ALA A 3 28.55 -14.22 13.82
C ALA A 3 28.57 -13.34 12.56
N TYR A 4 28.53 -13.97 11.40
CA TYR A 4 28.33 -13.34 10.10
C TYR A 4 26.88 -12.81 10.02
N VAL A 5 26.72 -11.58 9.52
CA VAL A 5 25.42 -11.01 9.14
C VAL A 5 25.33 -11.07 7.63
N GLU A 6 24.55 -12.01 7.11
CA GLU A 6 24.20 -12.06 5.69
C GLU A 6 22.98 -11.16 5.48
N SER A 7 23.18 -10.01 4.82
CA SER A 7 22.10 -9.08 4.52
C SER A 7 21.28 -9.58 3.34
N ASN A 8 20.11 -10.18 3.61
CA ASN A 8 19.11 -10.43 2.57
C ASN A 8 18.46 -9.11 2.15
N ARG A 9 18.52 -8.79 0.86
CA ARG A 9 18.04 -7.52 0.26
C ARG A 9 16.51 -7.39 0.16
N ASP A 10 15.74 -8.41 0.56
CA ASP A 10 14.30 -8.48 0.29
C ASP A 10 13.39 -8.59 1.52
N ASP A 11 13.89 -8.36 2.74
CA ASP A 11 13.08 -8.46 3.97
C ASP A 11 12.44 -7.12 4.41
N PHE A 12 11.64 -6.50 3.53
CA PHE A 12 10.71 -5.42 3.90
C PHE A 12 9.40 -5.96 4.49
N SER A 13 9.49 -7.05 5.26
CA SER A 13 8.42 -7.50 6.15
C SER A 13 8.43 -6.63 7.40
N TYR A 14 7.26 -6.19 7.86
CA TYR A 14 7.01 -5.37 9.04
C TYR A 14 7.53 -5.99 10.36
N ARG A 15 8.84 -6.14 10.56
CA ARG A 15 9.44 -6.78 11.74
C ARG A 15 10.23 -5.86 12.69
N ASN A 16 10.30 -4.56 12.44
CA ASN A 16 10.99 -3.64 13.35
C ASN A 16 10.05 -2.78 14.22
N VAL A 17 8.78 -3.20 14.36
CA VAL A 17 7.96 -2.76 15.50
C VAL A 17 8.06 -3.88 16.52
N GLU A 18 8.95 -3.72 17.51
CA GLU A 18 8.90 -4.53 18.72
C GLU A 18 7.47 -4.48 19.25
N ARG A 19 6.81 -5.65 19.25
CA ARG A 19 5.49 -5.82 19.82
C ARG A 19 5.67 -5.68 21.34
N VAL A 20 5.25 -4.54 21.89
CA VAL A 20 5.13 -4.38 23.34
C VAL A 20 3.91 -5.19 23.77
N GLU A 21 4.14 -6.33 24.42
CA GLU A 21 3.09 -7.08 25.09
C GLU A 21 2.75 -6.38 26.39
N ILE A 22 1.49 -5.99 26.55
CA ILE A 22 0.94 -5.44 27.79
C ILE A 22 0.04 -6.53 28.37
N GLU A 23 0.36 -7.01 29.57
CA GLU A 23 -0.48 -7.98 30.29
C GLU A 23 -1.86 -7.39 30.57
N GLU A 24 -2.92 -8.03 30.06
CA GLU A 24 -4.29 -7.68 30.37
C GLU A 24 -4.69 -8.27 31.73
N VAL A 25 -4.91 -7.40 32.73
CA VAL A 25 -5.65 -7.77 33.95
C VAL A 25 -7.14 -7.62 33.63
N GLY A 26 -7.84 -8.75 33.58
CA GLY A 26 -9.23 -8.83 33.15
C GLY A 26 -10.21 -8.08 34.07
N ASN A 27 -11.31 -7.63 33.46
CA ASN A 27 -12.61 -7.56 34.10
C ASN A 27 -13.70 -7.66 33.03
N ASN A 28 -14.60 -8.63 33.23
CA ASN A 28 -15.81 -8.88 32.44
C ASN A 28 -16.81 -7.74 32.59
N THR A 29 -17.47 -7.37 31.49
CA THR A 29 -18.91 -7.07 31.41
C THR A 29 -19.31 -6.85 29.95
N ASP A 30 -20.18 -7.71 29.43
CA ASP A 30 -20.91 -7.52 28.17
C ASP A 30 -21.89 -6.33 28.26
N PRO A 31 -22.24 -5.71 27.12
CA PRO A 31 -23.62 -5.89 26.70
C PRO A 31 -23.81 -6.14 25.18
N ASN A 32 -24.78 -7.03 24.97
CA ASN A 32 -25.49 -7.46 23.79
C ASN A 32 -25.91 -6.33 22.80
N LEU A 33 -25.72 -6.56 21.49
CA LEU A 33 -26.46 -5.90 20.42
C LEU A 33 -26.65 -6.86 19.24
N ASP A 34 -27.83 -7.45 19.25
CA ASP A 34 -28.48 -8.27 18.22
C ASP A 34 -28.62 -7.54 16.87
N ARG A 35 -28.15 -8.17 15.78
CA ARG A 35 -28.77 -8.11 14.44
C ARG A 35 -28.10 -9.12 13.49
N SER A 36 -28.76 -10.26 13.26
CA SER A 36 -28.47 -11.13 12.10
C SER A 36 -29.26 -10.69 10.86
N PRO A 37 -28.70 -10.82 9.64
CA PRO A 37 -29.54 -11.11 8.48
C PRO A 37 -29.13 -12.43 7.80
N GLN A 38 -30.16 -13.21 7.47
CA GLN A 38 -30.13 -14.49 6.77
C GLN A 38 -29.66 -14.30 5.32
N ILE A 39 -28.89 -15.26 4.79
CA ILE A 39 -28.40 -15.31 3.41
C ILE A 39 -29.33 -16.24 2.62
N GLU A 40 -29.99 -15.71 1.58
CA GLU A 40 -30.81 -16.45 0.63
C GLU A 40 -30.00 -16.70 -0.67
N GLU A 41 -30.09 -17.90 -1.23
CA GLU A 41 -29.26 -18.40 -2.32
C GLU A 41 -29.81 -18.10 -3.74
N THR A 42 -28.86 -18.02 -4.70
CA THR A 42 -28.93 -18.27 -6.18
C THR A 42 -29.20 -17.10 -7.16
N PRO A 43 -28.83 -17.20 -8.46
CA PRO A 43 -27.53 -17.65 -9.03
C PRO A 43 -26.96 -16.79 -10.21
N LYS A 44 -25.62 -16.91 -10.40
CA LYS A 44 -24.73 -16.77 -11.59
C LYS A 44 -25.10 -15.85 -12.78
N THR A 45 -24.16 -14.96 -13.16
CA THR A 45 -23.78 -14.72 -14.59
C THR A 45 -22.30 -14.28 -14.77
N GLN A 46 -21.59 -15.07 -15.58
CA GLN A 46 -20.46 -14.83 -16.51
C GLN A 46 -19.11 -14.24 -16.04
N GLN A 47 -18.12 -15.14 -16.09
CA GLN A 47 -16.69 -14.89 -16.21
C GLN A 47 -16.34 -14.35 -17.61
N GLU A 48 -15.51 -13.32 -17.66
CA GLU A 48 -14.59 -13.11 -18.79
C GLU A 48 -13.15 -13.02 -18.26
N THR A 49 -12.45 -14.12 -18.52
CA THR A 49 -11.03 -14.28 -18.88
C THR A 49 -10.03 -13.23 -18.39
N GLN A 50 -9.43 -13.50 -17.23
CA GLN A 50 -8.21 -12.87 -16.77
C GLN A 50 -7.00 -13.48 -17.50
N GLY A 51 -6.38 -12.70 -18.39
CA GLY A 51 -5.02 -12.96 -18.86
C GLY A 51 -4.04 -12.89 -17.70
N ALA A 52 -3.49 -14.04 -17.32
CA ALA A 52 -2.61 -14.19 -16.17
C ALA A 52 -1.21 -13.63 -16.45
N ILE A 53 -0.96 -12.37 -16.08
CA ILE A 53 0.38 -11.90 -15.77
C ILE A 53 0.55 -12.06 -14.26
N LYS A 54 1.17 -13.17 -13.83
CA LYS A 54 1.51 -13.46 -12.43
C LYS A 54 2.60 -12.50 -11.95
N GLY A 55 2.22 -11.27 -11.60
CA GLY A 55 3.05 -10.37 -10.81
C GLY A 55 3.17 -10.90 -9.38
N LYS A 56 4.33 -11.46 -9.03
CA LYS A 56 4.65 -11.92 -7.67
C LYS A 56 4.89 -10.73 -6.72
N TYR A 57 3.87 -9.92 -6.42
CA TYR A 57 3.93 -8.98 -5.28
C TYR A 57 2.53 -8.78 -4.69
N LYS A 58 2.01 -9.81 -4.01
CA LYS A 58 0.93 -9.64 -3.02
C LYS A 58 1.48 -9.96 -1.63
N GLY A 59 2.38 -9.11 -1.15
CA GLY A 59 2.78 -9.14 0.26
C GLY A 59 1.59 -8.70 1.12
N LYS A 60 0.86 -9.65 1.71
CA LYS A 60 -0.03 -9.59 2.90
C LYS A 60 -0.91 -8.35 3.17
N LEU A 61 -1.07 -7.40 2.23
CA LEU A 61 -1.78 -6.14 2.44
C LEU A 61 -3.17 -6.09 1.82
N SER A 62 -3.60 -7.16 1.14
CA SER A 62 -5.03 -7.39 0.86
C SER A 62 -5.87 -7.54 2.14
N LEU A 63 -5.24 -7.50 3.32
CA LEU A 63 -5.85 -7.54 4.64
C LEU A 63 -5.63 -6.25 5.46
N ASN A 64 -5.16 -5.13 4.86
CA ASN A 64 -5.15 -3.86 5.59
C ASN A 64 -6.61 -3.42 5.83
N PRO A 65 -7.07 -3.34 7.09
CA PRO A 65 -8.45 -2.97 7.40
C PRO A 65 -8.86 -1.62 6.79
N LEU A 66 -7.90 -0.71 6.63
CA LEU A 66 -8.16 0.62 6.05
C LEU A 66 -8.49 0.58 4.56
N ALA A 67 -8.06 -0.45 3.82
CA ALA A 67 -8.45 -0.59 2.42
C ALA A 67 -9.98 -0.79 2.27
N PHE A 68 -10.58 -1.49 3.24
CA PHE A 68 -12.04 -1.69 3.34
C PHE A 68 -12.74 -0.49 3.98
N ALA A 69 -12.18 0.06 5.06
CA ALA A 69 -12.76 1.20 5.76
C ALA A 69 -12.77 2.49 4.91
N TYR A 70 -11.73 2.70 4.09
CA TYR A 70 -11.58 3.88 3.22
C TYR A 70 -11.86 3.56 1.75
N ALA A 71 -12.99 2.89 1.49
CA ALA A 71 -13.39 2.48 0.14
C ALA A 71 -13.35 3.62 -0.89
N GLN A 72 -13.75 4.84 -0.50
CA GLN A 72 -13.75 6.00 -1.41
C GLN A 72 -12.34 6.46 -1.76
N ILE A 73 -11.43 6.52 -0.78
CA ILE A 73 -10.02 6.88 -1.03
C ILE A 73 -9.34 5.78 -1.84
N THR A 74 -9.57 4.51 -1.50
CA THR A 74 -9.11 3.36 -2.30
C THR A 74 -9.57 3.48 -3.75
N ARG A 75 -10.82 3.90 -3.98
CA ARG A 75 -11.34 4.13 -5.34
C ARG A 75 -10.63 5.26 -6.06
N GLN A 76 -10.24 6.35 -5.40
CA GLN A 76 -9.46 7.42 -6.04
C GLN A 76 -8.11 6.91 -6.55
N PHE A 77 -7.40 6.10 -5.77
CA PHE A 77 -6.15 5.46 -6.25
C PHE A 77 -6.39 4.56 -7.47
N ARG A 78 -7.50 3.82 -7.49
CA ARG A 78 -7.88 3.02 -8.66
C ARG A 78 -8.16 3.89 -9.89
N LEU A 79 -8.88 4.99 -9.73
CA LEU A 79 -9.17 5.92 -10.82
C LEU A 79 -7.89 6.58 -11.36
N ILE A 80 -6.93 6.90 -10.50
CA ILE A 80 -5.59 7.36 -10.92
C ILE A 80 -4.93 6.28 -11.79
N SER A 81 -4.95 5.03 -11.35
CA SER A 81 -4.37 3.92 -12.11
C SER A 81 -5.03 3.70 -13.47
N GLU A 82 -6.36 3.80 -13.54
CA GLU A 82 -7.12 3.70 -14.79
C GLU A 82 -6.81 4.90 -15.71
N SER A 83 -6.69 6.11 -15.16
CA SER A 83 -6.25 7.30 -15.89
C SER A 83 -4.84 7.16 -16.47
N ASN A 84 -3.90 6.59 -15.70
CA ASN A 84 -2.53 6.38 -16.17
C ASN A 84 -2.48 5.42 -17.35
N LYS A 85 -3.23 4.31 -17.29
CA LYS A 85 -3.35 3.35 -18.39
C LYS A 85 -3.96 4.01 -19.63
N ARG A 86 -5.04 4.77 -19.46
CA ARG A 86 -5.66 5.49 -20.59
C ARG A 86 -4.73 6.52 -21.23
N CYS A 87 -3.91 7.21 -20.42
CA CYS A 87 -2.89 8.13 -20.92
C CYS A 87 -1.83 7.40 -21.75
N PHE A 88 -1.37 6.24 -21.27
CA PHE A 88 -0.44 5.40 -22.01
C PHE A 88 -1.01 4.95 -23.37
N GLU A 89 -2.27 4.54 -23.41
CA GLU A 89 -2.91 4.00 -24.63
C GLU A 89 -3.26 5.08 -25.66
N LEU A 90 -3.75 6.25 -25.22
CA LEU A 90 -4.31 7.26 -26.11
C LEU A 90 -3.38 8.44 -26.36
N TYR A 91 -2.46 8.73 -25.43
CA TYR A 91 -1.62 9.92 -25.44
C TYR A 91 -0.17 9.57 -25.03
N PRO A 92 0.52 8.69 -25.77
CA PRO A 92 1.87 8.23 -25.40
C PRO A 92 2.89 9.38 -25.32
N ASP A 93 2.79 10.38 -26.19
CA ASP A 93 3.69 11.56 -26.20
C ASP A 93 3.54 12.44 -24.95
N ASP A 94 2.35 12.45 -24.33
CA ASP A 94 2.05 13.22 -23.12
C ASP A 94 2.33 12.45 -21.83
N PHE A 95 2.86 11.24 -21.91
CA PHE A 95 3.09 10.39 -20.74
C PHE A 95 4.11 10.97 -19.74
N HIS A 96 4.90 11.97 -20.15
CA HIS A 96 5.84 12.69 -19.29
C HIS A 96 5.15 13.32 -18.06
N HIS A 97 3.87 13.72 -18.16
CA HIS A 97 3.10 14.18 -17.00
C HIS A 97 2.88 13.08 -15.96
N LYS A 98 2.72 11.82 -16.40
CA LYS A 98 2.61 10.67 -15.48
C LYS A 98 3.94 10.36 -14.81
N LEU A 99 5.06 10.51 -15.52
CA LEU A 99 6.40 10.38 -14.93
C LEU A 99 6.67 11.46 -13.87
N LYS A 100 6.19 12.68 -14.09
CA LYS A 100 6.24 13.75 -13.08
C LYS A 100 5.42 13.37 -11.85
N MET A 101 4.17 12.94 -12.02
CA MET A 101 3.33 12.48 -10.91
C MET A 101 3.96 11.33 -10.12
N ARG A 102 4.59 10.37 -10.81
CA ARG A 102 5.36 9.28 -10.18
C ARG A 102 6.49 9.82 -9.31
N SER A 103 7.22 10.84 -9.76
CA SER A 103 8.32 11.45 -9.02
C SER A 103 7.82 12.20 -7.79
N GLU A 104 6.71 12.93 -7.91
CA GLU A 104 6.04 13.62 -6.79
C GLU A 104 5.56 12.62 -5.73
N MET A 105 4.95 11.50 -6.14
CA MET A 105 4.52 10.44 -5.21
C MET A 105 5.71 9.77 -4.52
N ALA A 106 6.82 9.55 -5.22
CA ALA A 106 8.03 8.98 -4.62
C ALA A 106 8.63 9.91 -3.54
N ASP A 107 8.67 11.22 -3.79
CA ASP A 107 9.09 12.21 -2.79
C ASP A 107 8.15 12.20 -1.56
N LEU A 108 6.83 12.15 -1.78
CA LEU A 108 5.86 12.03 -0.69
C LEU A 108 6.07 10.76 0.15
N VAL A 109 6.31 9.61 -0.49
CA VAL A 109 6.58 8.34 0.21
C VAL A 109 7.81 8.46 1.12
N GLU A 110 8.90 9.07 0.63
CA GLU A 110 10.11 9.23 1.44
C GLU A 110 9.89 10.18 2.62
N ARG A 111 9.13 11.27 2.43
CA ARG A 111 8.74 12.17 3.53
C ARG A 111 7.87 11.47 4.57
N LEU A 112 6.90 10.67 4.14
CA LEU A 112 6.02 9.88 5.03
C LEU A 112 6.82 8.83 5.84
N LYS A 113 7.80 8.17 5.21
CA LYS A 113 8.71 7.26 5.90
C LYS A 113 9.59 8.00 6.92
N ALA A 114 10.20 9.12 6.54
CA ALA A 114 11.07 9.91 7.40
C ALA A 114 10.31 10.48 8.61
N GLY A 115 9.15 11.10 8.37
CA GLY A 115 8.28 11.63 9.42
C GLY A 115 7.78 10.52 10.36
N GLY A 116 7.35 9.39 9.81
CA GLY A 116 6.95 8.23 10.61
C GLY A 116 8.08 7.70 11.49
N LYS A 117 9.31 7.59 10.97
CA LYS A 117 10.48 7.19 11.75
C LYS A 117 10.76 8.17 12.89
N LEU A 118 10.76 9.48 12.61
CA LEU A 118 10.96 10.52 13.63
C LEU A 118 9.90 10.44 14.72
N PHE A 119 8.63 10.36 14.35
CA PHE A 119 7.52 10.31 15.30
C PHE A 119 7.60 9.06 16.20
N ASN A 120 7.92 7.90 15.64
CA ASN A 120 8.14 6.68 16.43
C ASN A 120 9.36 6.80 17.36
N ALA A 121 10.45 7.45 16.93
CA ALA A 121 11.61 7.69 17.78
C ALA A 121 11.28 8.61 18.97
N LEU A 122 10.50 9.68 18.72
CA LEU A 122 10.00 10.57 19.78
C LEU A 122 9.07 9.84 20.75
N ALA A 123 8.14 9.03 20.24
CA ALA A 123 7.26 8.23 21.10
C ALA A 123 8.04 7.24 21.98
N LYS A 124 9.04 6.55 21.40
CA LYS A 124 9.95 5.67 22.16
C LYS A 124 10.72 6.44 23.24
N SER A 125 11.14 7.67 22.96
CA SER A 125 11.85 8.51 23.93
C SER A 125 11.01 8.90 25.15
N GLN A 126 9.67 8.89 25.03
CA GLN A 126 8.78 9.14 26.16
C GLN A 126 8.65 7.93 27.10
N GLY A 127 8.95 6.71 26.63
CA GLY A 127 9.00 5.47 27.43
C GLY A 127 7.79 5.31 28.35
N ALA A 128 8.08 5.26 29.67
CA ALA A 128 7.15 5.28 30.81
C ALA A 128 5.93 6.22 30.68
N ASN A 129 6.15 7.38 30.06
CA ASN A 129 5.23 8.51 30.08
C ASN A 129 4.21 8.49 28.92
N LEU A 130 4.31 7.53 28.00
CA LEU A 130 3.34 7.40 26.92
C LEU A 130 2.04 6.82 27.47
N THR A 131 0.99 7.64 27.52
CA THR A 131 -0.34 7.19 27.98
C THR A 131 -0.93 6.13 27.03
N LYS A 132 -1.88 5.34 27.52
CA LYS A 132 -2.60 4.34 26.70
C LYS A 132 -3.27 4.97 25.47
N ASP A 133 -3.86 6.15 25.64
CA ASP A 133 -4.50 6.89 24.54
C ASP A 133 -3.48 7.37 23.49
N ASN A 134 -2.30 7.82 23.94
CA ASN A 134 -1.22 8.19 23.03
C ASN A 134 -0.65 6.98 22.28
N ALA A 135 -0.57 5.82 22.93
CA ALA A 135 -0.16 4.57 22.29
C ALA A 135 -1.17 4.08 21.23
N GLY A 136 -2.47 4.20 21.52
CA GLY A 136 -3.54 3.96 20.54
C GLY A 136 -3.44 4.91 19.34
N THR A 137 -3.29 6.20 19.60
CA THR A 137 -3.11 7.23 18.56
C THR A 137 -1.88 6.97 17.69
N LEU A 138 -0.76 6.54 18.29
CA LEU A 138 0.45 6.17 17.55
C LEU A 138 0.23 4.96 16.64
N LYS A 139 -0.52 3.96 17.11
CA LYS A 139 -0.89 2.79 16.30
C LYS A 139 -1.74 3.20 15.10
N ASP A 140 -2.75 4.03 15.31
CA ASP A 140 -3.64 4.51 14.25
C ASP A 140 -2.88 5.36 13.22
N PHE A 141 -1.99 6.24 13.67
CA PHE A 141 -1.09 6.99 12.81
C PHE A 141 -0.23 6.04 11.95
N ASN A 142 0.41 5.04 12.57
CA ASN A 142 1.27 4.10 11.84
C ASN A 142 0.48 3.28 10.81
N GLN A 143 -0.76 2.92 11.12
CA GLN A 143 -1.65 2.21 10.20
C GLN A 143 -2.03 3.08 9.01
N ALA A 144 -2.44 4.34 9.25
CA ALA A 144 -2.79 5.30 8.21
C ALA A 144 -1.59 5.65 7.32
N ASN A 145 -0.42 5.91 7.92
CA ASN A 145 0.81 6.20 7.22
C ASN A 145 1.23 5.02 6.32
N GLY A 146 1.19 3.79 6.86
CA GLY A 146 1.47 2.58 6.09
C GLY A 146 0.50 2.35 4.93
N TYR A 147 -0.80 2.65 5.12
CA TYR A 147 -1.80 2.58 4.06
C TYR A 147 -1.51 3.54 2.91
N LEU A 148 -1.19 4.81 3.22
CA LEU A 148 -0.88 5.81 2.20
C LEU A 148 0.41 5.48 1.44
N ILE A 149 1.48 5.11 2.15
CA ILE A 149 2.74 4.67 1.53
C ILE A 149 2.49 3.53 0.54
N TYR A 150 1.70 2.53 0.95
CA TYR A 150 1.35 1.42 0.07
C TYR A 150 0.60 1.89 -1.18
N LYS A 151 -0.44 2.71 -1.01
CA LYS A 151 -1.27 3.18 -2.12
C LYS A 151 -0.48 4.04 -3.12
N PHE A 152 0.44 4.88 -2.63
CA PHE A 152 1.35 5.62 -3.52
C PHE A 152 2.30 4.68 -4.27
N ASN A 153 2.88 3.68 -3.60
CA ASN A 153 3.75 2.71 -4.25
C ASN A 153 3.02 1.89 -5.33
N GLU A 154 1.75 1.51 -5.13
CA GLU A 154 0.96 0.82 -6.17
C GLU A 154 0.88 1.65 -7.46
N VAL A 155 0.67 2.96 -7.34
CA VAL A 155 0.61 3.87 -8.50
C VAL A 155 1.99 4.09 -9.12
N ILE A 156 3.03 4.29 -8.29
CA ILE A 156 4.42 4.44 -8.76
C ILE A 156 4.85 3.22 -9.58
N GLU A 157 4.68 2.02 -9.04
CA GLU A 157 5.05 0.77 -9.70
C GLU A 157 4.27 0.57 -11.00
N GLN A 158 3.00 0.97 -11.05
CA GLN A 158 2.22 0.90 -12.26
C GLN A 158 2.76 1.84 -13.35
N ILE A 159 3.09 3.08 -13.00
CA ILE A 159 3.65 4.05 -13.95
C ILE A 159 5.02 3.58 -14.45
N ASP A 160 5.85 3.03 -13.56
CA ASP A 160 7.16 2.48 -13.94
C ASP A 160 7.01 1.34 -14.96
N ARG A 161 6.04 0.43 -14.77
CA ARG A 161 5.73 -0.63 -15.74
C ARG A 161 5.25 -0.07 -17.09
N LEU A 162 4.30 0.86 -17.08
CA LEU A 162 3.78 1.48 -18.31
C LEU A 162 4.88 2.24 -19.07
N ASN A 163 5.81 2.88 -18.36
CA ASN A 163 6.92 3.58 -18.99
C ASN A 163 7.91 2.63 -19.68
N ILE A 164 8.18 1.47 -19.06
CA ILE A 164 9.01 0.42 -19.70
C ILE A 164 8.35 -0.04 -21.00
N GLU A 165 7.05 -0.37 -20.95
CA GLU A 165 6.28 -0.80 -22.12
C GLU A 165 6.27 0.27 -23.22
N ARG A 166 6.15 1.55 -22.86
CA ARG A 166 6.17 2.67 -23.82
C ARG A 166 7.49 2.73 -24.57
N VAL A 167 8.60 2.70 -23.84
CA VAL A 167 9.95 2.77 -24.42
C VAL A 167 10.25 1.54 -25.29
N GLU A 168 9.73 0.37 -24.92
CA GLU A 168 9.85 -0.84 -25.75
C GLU A 168 9.06 -0.71 -27.06
N ASN A 169 7.83 -0.19 -27.02
CA ASN A 169 7.00 0.04 -28.21
C ASN A 169 7.62 1.07 -29.17
N GLU A 170 8.17 2.17 -28.64
CA GLU A 170 8.87 3.20 -29.43
C GLU A 170 10.05 2.61 -30.21
N LYS A 171 10.84 1.72 -29.58
CA LYS A 171 12.00 1.07 -30.23
C LYS A 171 11.57 0.14 -31.36
N LEU A 172 10.51 -0.65 -31.16
CA LEU A 172 10.02 -1.59 -32.18
C LEU A 172 9.48 -0.84 -33.42
N GLN A 173 8.82 0.29 -33.22
CA GLN A 173 8.33 1.12 -34.32
C GLN A 173 9.46 1.83 -35.08
N GLY A 174 10.52 2.25 -34.38
CA GLY A 174 11.71 2.82 -35.01
C GLY A 174 12.46 1.85 -35.93
N VAL A 175 12.50 0.56 -35.56
CA VAL A 175 13.15 -0.51 -36.35
C VAL A 175 12.32 -0.96 -37.56
N SER A 176 11.00 -0.73 -37.54
CA SER A 176 10.10 -1.16 -38.63
C SER A 176 10.04 -0.16 -39.80
N ASN A 177 10.63 1.02 -39.64
CA ASN A 177 10.60 2.13 -40.61
C ASN A 177 11.96 2.38 -41.30
N GLU A 178 12.94 1.49 -41.12
CA GLU A 178 14.20 1.41 -41.89
C GLU A 178 14.17 0.24 -42.87
#